data_AF-A0A1J5PHV5-F1
#
_entry.id   AF-A0A1J5PHV5-F1
#
_cell.length_a   1.000
_cell.length_b   1.000
_cell.length_c   1.000
_cell.angle_alpha   90.00
_cell.angle_beta   90.00
_cell.angle_gamma   90.00
#
_symmetry.space_group_name_H-M   'P 1'
#
loop_
_entity.id
_entity.type
_entity.pdbx_description
1 polymer ?
#
loop_
_entity_poly.entity_id
_entity_poly.type
_entity_poly.pdbx_seq_one_letter_code
_entity_poly.pdbx_strand_id
1 'polypeptide(L)'
;MIVKDTAASVVQAINRVRCRRVVDAQGGCQKTDVYIVLPSDWRGDEILQAIHLNMPGIKEVPWDFEPDGPKVYVPRTGSASASILGLVRDMPPGSITLPAIKKELHLTDKQFKRIKDELAKPKSKLSLGLQGIGVFYKVERRGKYSTSYLAKAALPKTLVSSRTGVQ
;
A
#
# COMPACT_ATOMS: atom_id res chain seq x y z
N MET A 1 4.26 5.29 15.79
CA MET A 1 3.44 4.42 16.65
C MET A 1 4.40 3.78 17.62
N ILE A 2 4.23 4.01 18.91
CA ILE A 2 5.17 3.51 19.92
C ILE A 2 4.94 2.00 20.03
N VAL A 3 6.01 1.22 20.10
CA VAL A 3 5.98 -0.25 20.08
C VAL A 3 5.05 -0.80 21.18
N LYS A 4 5.10 -0.18 22.37
CA LYS A 4 4.28 -0.53 23.54
C LYS A 4 2.77 -0.41 23.28
N ASP A 5 2.32 0.64 22.60
CA ASP A 5 0.90 0.85 22.28
C ASP A 5 0.38 -0.25 21.36
N THR A 6 1.25 -0.69 20.44
CA THR A 6 0.93 -1.75 19.48
C THR A 6 0.77 -3.09 20.19
N ALA A 7 1.72 -3.45 21.05
CA ALA A 7 1.66 -4.68 21.84
C ALA A 7 0.42 -4.72 22.76
N ALA A 8 0.12 -3.61 23.44
CA ALA A 8 -1.07 -3.52 24.30
C ALA A 8 -2.37 -3.71 23.51
N SER A 9 -2.48 -3.10 22.33
CA SER A 9 -3.64 -3.27 21.44
C SER A 9 -3.80 -4.72 20.97
N VAL A 10 -2.70 -5.38 20.61
CA VAL A 10 -2.70 -6.80 20.21
C VAL A 10 -3.15 -7.69 21.37
N VAL A 11 -2.59 -7.50 22.57
CA VAL A 11 -2.99 -8.26 23.77
C VAL A 11 -4.48 -8.05 24.08
N GLN A 12 -4.98 -6.82 23.99
CA GLN A 12 -6.41 -6.53 24.15
C GLN A 12 -7.26 -7.22 23.09
N ALA A 13 -6.81 -7.25 21.83
CA ALA A 13 -7.51 -7.93 20.75
C ALA A 13 -7.60 -9.45 20.98
N ILE A 14 -6.51 -10.09 21.43
CA ILE A 14 -6.49 -11.52 21.78
C ILE A 14 -7.44 -11.79 22.94
N ASN A 15 -7.36 -10.99 24.02
CA ASN A 15 -8.21 -11.17 25.19
C ASN A 15 -9.71 -10.93 24.90
N ARG A 16 -10.05 -10.10 23.90
CA ARG A 16 -11.44 -9.90 23.47
C ARG A 16 -12.09 -11.16 22.91
N VAL A 17 -11.33 -12.15 22.41
CA VAL A 17 -11.89 -13.44 21.98
C VAL A 17 -12.60 -14.13 23.14
N ARG A 18 -12.00 -14.10 24.34
CA ARG A 18 -12.57 -14.70 25.56
C ARG A 18 -13.88 -14.04 26.00
N CYS A 19 -14.07 -12.77 25.70
CA CYS A 19 -15.27 -12.03 26.11
C CYS A 19 -16.50 -12.28 25.22
N ARG A 20 -16.34 -12.82 24.00
CA ARG A 20 -17.39 -12.80 22.97
C ARG A 20 -18.22 -14.06 22.85
N ARG A 21 -17.82 -15.16 23.50
CA ARG A 21 -18.61 -16.40 23.61
C ARG A 21 -18.03 -17.28 24.72
N VAL A 22 -18.66 -17.24 25.88
CA VAL A 22 -18.41 -18.23 26.93
C VAL A 22 -18.98 -19.56 26.43
N VAL A 23 -18.12 -20.57 26.31
CA VAL A 23 -18.48 -21.88 25.73
C VAL A 23 -18.61 -22.97 26.78
N ASP A 24 -18.26 -22.70 28.03
CA ASP A 24 -18.42 -23.62 29.15
C ASP A 24 -18.87 -22.92 30.45
N ALA A 25 -19.35 -23.71 31.40
CA ALA A 25 -19.85 -23.23 32.69
C ALA A 25 -18.76 -22.62 33.61
N GLN A 26 -17.48 -22.72 33.23
CA GLN A 26 -16.34 -22.19 33.97
C GLN A 26 -15.81 -20.87 33.38
N GLY A 27 -16.48 -20.31 32.36
CA GLY A 27 -16.04 -19.07 31.72
C GLY A 27 -14.90 -19.27 30.72
N GLY A 28 -14.61 -20.50 30.33
CA GLY A 28 -13.60 -20.86 29.36
C GLY A 28 -13.99 -20.52 27.92
N CYS A 29 -12.97 -20.34 27.09
CA CYS A 29 -13.08 -20.21 25.64
C CYS A 29 -12.43 -21.43 24.99
N GLN A 30 -12.95 -21.85 23.84
CA GLN A 30 -12.27 -22.84 22.99
C GLN A 30 -10.86 -22.36 22.63
N LYS A 31 -9.95 -23.32 22.42
CA LYS A 31 -8.60 -23.02 21.92
C LYS A 31 -8.71 -22.16 20.67
N THR A 32 -7.95 -21.07 20.64
CA THR A 32 -7.98 -20.09 19.55
C THR A 32 -6.57 -19.90 19.05
N ASP A 33 -6.39 -20.08 17.74
CA ASP A 33 -5.16 -19.76 17.06
C ASP A 33 -5.21 -18.32 16.55
N VAL A 34 -4.11 -17.58 16.72
CA VAL A 34 -4.00 -16.17 16.32
C VAL A 34 -2.83 -16.03 15.37
N TYR A 35 -3.10 -15.54 14.17
CA TYR A 35 -2.10 -15.30 13.14
C TYR A 35 -1.71 -13.83 13.13
N ILE A 36 -0.42 -13.54 13.33
CA ILE A 36 0.10 -12.17 13.42
C ILE A 36 1.30 -12.06 12.48
N VAL A 37 1.24 -11.09 11.56
CA VAL A 37 2.39 -10.74 10.72
C VAL A 37 3.14 -9.60 11.40
N LEU A 38 4.37 -9.86 11.83
CA LEU A 38 5.24 -8.87 12.45
C LEU A 38 6.34 -8.44 11.46
N PRO A 39 6.84 -7.19 11.56
CA PRO A 39 8.04 -6.78 10.84
C PRO A 39 9.22 -7.67 11.28
N SER A 40 10.10 -8.03 10.34
CA SER A 40 11.34 -8.78 10.64
C SER A 40 12.45 -7.90 11.24
N ASP A 41 12.11 -6.72 11.76
CA ASP A 41 13.04 -5.80 12.41
C ASP A 41 12.87 -5.84 13.92
N TRP A 42 13.76 -5.16 14.64
CA TRP A 42 13.76 -5.11 16.12
C TRP A 42 12.42 -4.72 16.74
N ARG A 43 11.53 -4.05 16.00
CA ARG A 43 10.21 -3.65 16.50
C ARG A 43 9.29 -4.87 16.58
N GLY A 44 9.38 -5.79 15.62
CA GLY A 44 8.63 -7.04 15.66
C GLY A 44 9.03 -7.87 16.87
N ASP A 45 10.33 -8.00 17.11
CA ASP A 45 10.87 -8.72 18.27
C ASP A 45 10.40 -8.11 19.59
N GLU A 46 10.41 -6.78 19.71
CA GLU A 46 9.95 -6.09 20.92
C GLU A 46 8.43 -6.23 21.13
N ILE A 47 7.62 -6.22 20.06
CA ILE A 47 6.17 -6.52 20.15
C ILE A 47 5.96 -7.95 20.66
N LEU A 48 6.69 -8.91 20.10
CA LEU A 48 6.56 -10.32 20.45
C LEU A 48 6.96 -10.58 21.90
N GLN A 49 8.08 -10.00 22.36
CA GLN A 49 8.49 -10.03 23.76
C GLN A 49 7.44 -9.43 24.69
N ALA A 50 6.86 -8.29 24.31
CA ALA A 50 5.82 -7.65 25.11
C ALA A 50 4.54 -8.50 25.19
N ILE A 51 4.17 -9.22 24.12
CA ILE A 51 3.05 -10.17 24.14
C ILE A 51 3.34 -11.32 25.10
N HIS A 52 4.51 -11.96 25.00
CA HIS A 52 4.92 -13.06 25.88
C HIS A 52 4.94 -12.64 27.36
N LEU A 53 5.42 -11.43 27.66
CA LEU A 53 5.43 -10.89 29.02
C LEU A 53 4.02 -10.74 29.60
N ASN A 54 3.06 -10.29 28.79
CA ASN A 54 1.68 -10.08 29.23
C ASN A 54 0.82 -11.37 29.14
N MET A 55 1.26 -12.37 28.38
CA MET A 55 0.53 -13.60 28.11
C MET A 55 1.45 -14.84 28.20
N PRO A 56 1.90 -15.23 29.40
CA PRO A 56 2.90 -16.29 29.59
C PRO A 56 2.44 -17.71 29.18
N GLY A 57 1.16 -17.89 28.83
CA GLY A 57 0.60 -19.17 28.38
C GLY A 57 0.43 -19.30 26.86
N ILE A 58 0.84 -18.29 26.07
CA ILE A 58 0.72 -18.35 24.61
C ILE A 58 1.79 -19.28 24.03
N LYS A 59 1.43 -20.06 23.01
CA LYS A 59 2.38 -20.89 22.26
C LYS A 59 2.63 -20.24 20.92
N GLU A 60 3.85 -19.80 20.71
CA GLU A 60 4.31 -19.31 19.43
C GLU A 60 4.64 -20.49 18.51
N VAL A 61 4.10 -20.46 17.30
CA VAL A 61 4.34 -21.48 16.27
C VAL A 61 4.77 -20.75 15.00
N PRO A 62 5.93 -21.11 14.40
CA PRO A 62 6.33 -20.57 13.11
C PRO A 62 5.25 -20.85 12.06
N TRP A 63 4.83 -19.78 11.37
CA TRP A 63 3.87 -19.85 10.28
C TRP A 63 4.54 -19.34 9.02
N ASP A 64 4.78 -20.23 8.06
CA ASP A 64 5.34 -19.90 6.75
C ASP A 64 4.27 -19.17 5.92
N PHE A 65 4.17 -17.86 6.11
CA PHE A 65 3.29 -16.99 5.35
C PHE A 65 4.05 -16.34 4.19
N GLU A 66 3.69 -16.69 2.97
CA GLU A 66 4.09 -15.97 1.78
C GLU A 66 2.99 -14.95 1.40
N PRO A 67 3.31 -13.64 1.31
CA PRO A 67 2.34 -12.66 0.85
C PRO A 67 1.93 -12.97 -0.59
N ASP A 68 0.64 -13.23 -0.81
CA ASP A 68 0.11 -13.45 -2.16
C ASP A 68 0.31 -12.22 -3.05
N GLY A 69 1.06 -12.41 -4.13
CA GLY A 69 1.17 -11.45 -5.24
C GLY A 69 2.42 -10.55 -5.23
N PRO A 70 2.70 -9.89 -6.37
CA PRO A 70 3.87 -9.02 -6.49
C PRO A 70 3.76 -7.83 -5.52
N LYS A 71 4.85 -7.50 -4.82
CA LYS A 71 4.93 -6.37 -3.88
C LYS A 71 4.53 -5.06 -4.56
N VAL A 72 3.26 -4.67 -4.45
CA VAL A 72 2.75 -3.43 -5.04
C VAL A 72 3.13 -2.27 -4.12
N TYR A 73 3.80 -1.25 -4.68
CA TYR A 73 3.99 -0.01 -3.96
C TYR A 73 2.64 0.68 -3.75
N VAL A 74 2.17 0.71 -2.51
CA VAL A 74 1.03 1.53 -2.10
C VAL A 74 1.56 2.72 -1.30
N PRO A 75 1.55 3.95 -1.87
CA PRO A 75 1.90 5.13 -1.10
C PRO A 75 0.93 5.33 0.07
N ARG A 76 1.39 6.00 1.13
CA ARG A 76 0.57 6.31 2.29
C ARG A 76 -0.71 7.04 1.86
N THR A 77 -1.86 6.61 2.37
CA THR A 77 -3.16 7.25 2.15
C THR A 77 -3.06 8.76 2.44
N GLY A 78 -3.50 9.59 1.50
CA GLY A 78 -3.44 11.06 1.60
C GLY A 78 -2.08 11.70 1.23
N SER A 79 -1.09 10.92 0.78
CA SER A 79 0.16 11.51 0.24
C SER A 79 -0.04 12.03 -1.19
N ALA A 80 0.73 13.07 -1.56
CA ALA A 80 0.70 13.63 -2.91
C ALA A 80 0.98 12.56 -4.00
N SER A 81 1.87 11.61 -3.71
CA SER A 81 2.16 10.47 -4.59
C SER A 81 0.95 9.55 -4.80
N ALA A 82 0.14 9.33 -3.75
CA ALA A 82 -1.11 8.56 -3.87
C ALA A 82 -2.15 9.29 -4.73
N SER A 83 -2.31 10.60 -4.54
CA SER A 83 -3.24 11.42 -5.31
C SER A 83 -2.89 11.44 -6.81
N ILE A 84 -1.59 11.47 -7.15
CA ILE A 84 -1.14 11.37 -8.54
C ILE A 84 -1.47 10.01 -9.15
N LEU A 85 -1.20 8.91 -8.43
CA LEU A 85 -1.52 7.58 -8.94
C LEU A 85 -3.03 7.40 -9.15
N GLY A 86 -3.85 7.93 -8.25
CA GLY A 86 -5.32 7.94 -8.39
C GLY A 86 -5.77 8.72 -9.62
N LEU A 87 -5.34 9.99 -9.75
CA LEU A 87 -5.68 10.84 -10.89
C LEU A 87 -5.32 10.18 -12.23
N VAL A 88 -4.11 9.62 -12.31
CA VAL A 88 -3.61 9.01 -13.55
C VAL A 88 -4.31 7.66 -13.84
N ARG A 89 -4.75 6.94 -12.81
CA ARG A 89 -5.52 5.69 -12.97
C ARG A 89 -6.84 5.96 -13.69
N ASP A 90 -7.54 7.02 -13.30
CA ASP A 90 -8.87 7.36 -13.83
C ASP A 90 -8.80 8.17 -15.14
N MET A 91 -7.62 8.72 -15.48
CA MET A 91 -7.40 9.48 -16.70
C MET A 91 -7.55 8.61 -17.97
N PRO A 92 -8.18 9.11 -19.05
CA PRO A 92 -8.18 8.42 -20.34
C PRO A 92 -6.75 8.31 -20.92
N PRO A 93 -6.52 7.41 -21.89
CA PRO A 93 -5.24 7.34 -22.61
C PRO A 93 -4.86 8.70 -23.20
N GLY A 94 -3.64 9.15 -22.94
CA GLY A 94 -3.21 10.49 -23.31
C GLY A 94 -2.02 10.98 -22.49
N SER A 95 -1.62 12.22 -22.73
CA SER A 95 -0.56 12.89 -21.98
C SER A 95 -1.12 14.02 -21.14
N ILE A 96 -0.67 14.11 -19.90
CA ILE A 96 -0.96 15.23 -19.00
C ILE A 96 0.36 15.89 -18.57
N THR A 97 0.38 17.21 -18.57
CA THR A 97 1.58 17.97 -18.18
C THR A 97 1.68 18.05 -16.65
N LEU A 98 2.89 18.03 -16.10
CA LEU A 98 3.09 18.17 -14.65
C LEU A 98 2.47 19.46 -14.07
N PRO A 99 2.54 20.64 -14.73
CA PRO A 99 1.86 21.83 -14.26
C PRO A 99 0.33 21.70 -14.18
N ALA A 100 -0.30 20.95 -15.09
CA ALA A 100 -1.73 20.66 -15.02
C ALA A 100 -2.06 19.80 -13.79
N ILE A 101 -1.27 18.75 -13.53
CA ILE A 101 -1.41 17.92 -12.31
C ILE A 101 -1.24 18.77 -11.05
N LYS A 102 -0.30 19.71 -11.04
CA LYS A 102 -0.09 20.63 -9.90
C LYS A 102 -1.36 21.42 -9.58
N LYS A 103 -2.03 21.94 -10.61
CA LYS A 103 -3.26 22.71 -10.47
C LYS A 103 -4.41 21.83 -10.01
N GLU A 104 -4.59 20.67 -10.64
CA GLU A 104 -5.67 19.72 -10.34
C GLU A 104 -5.62 19.19 -8.90
N LEU A 105 -4.41 18.84 -8.44
CA LEU A 105 -4.20 18.27 -7.11
C LEU A 105 -3.86 19.33 -6.05
N HIS A 106 -3.95 20.62 -6.40
CA HIS A 106 -3.62 21.75 -5.53
C HIS A 106 -2.28 21.58 -4.78
N LEU A 107 -1.24 21.10 -5.48
CA LEU A 107 0.04 20.77 -4.87
C LEU A 107 0.83 22.04 -4.54
N THR A 108 1.41 22.07 -3.34
CA THR A 108 2.37 23.12 -2.96
C THR A 108 3.66 23.00 -3.77
N ASP A 109 4.40 24.11 -3.93
CA ASP A 109 5.67 24.12 -4.66
C ASP A 109 6.70 23.13 -4.10
N LYS A 110 6.72 22.97 -2.77
CA LYS A 110 7.61 22.01 -2.09
C LYS A 110 7.26 20.56 -2.47
N GLN A 111 5.98 20.21 -2.45
CA GLN A 111 5.51 18.88 -2.86
C GLN A 111 5.77 18.64 -4.35
N PHE A 112 5.50 19.63 -5.19
CA PHE A 112 5.70 19.56 -6.63
C PHE A 112 7.18 19.35 -7.00
N LYS A 113 8.11 20.07 -6.35
CA LYS A 113 9.55 19.89 -6.53
C LYS A 113 9.97 18.47 -6.15
N ARG A 114 9.54 17.99 -4.98
CA ARG A 114 9.84 16.63 -4.51
C ARG A 114 9.34 15.55 -5.49
N ILE A 115 8.13 15.71 -6.01
CA ILE A 115 7.57 14.80 -7.01
C ILE A 115 8.40 14.81 -8.29
N LYS A 116 8.80 15.99 -8.77
CA LYS A 116 9.64 16.11 -9.96
C LYS A 116 10.99 15.39 -9.76
N ASP A 117 11.59 15.54 -8.59
CA ASP A 117 12.84 14.87 -8.22
C ASP A 117 12.68 13.35 -8.09
N GLU A 118 11.53 12.87 -7.60
CA GLU A 118 11.18 11.44 -7.54
C GLU A 118 10.91 10.86 -8.93
N LEU A 119 10.20 11.57 -9.82
CA LEU A 119 9.92 11.14 -11.19
C LEU A 119 11.16 11.12 -12.09
N ALA A 120 12.14 12.01 -11.82
CA ALA A 120 13.43 11.99 -12.51
C ALA A 120 14.23 10.70 -12.23
N LYS A 121 13.95 10.01 -11.11
CA LYS A 121 14.59 8.75 -10.76
C LYS A 121 13.76 7.58 -11.29
N PRO A 122 14.25 6.81 -12.27
CA PRO A 122 13.47 5.73 -12.88
C PRO A 122 13.16 4.58 -11.91
N LYS A 123 14.01 4.38 -10.89
CA LYS A 123 13.83 3.36 -9.83
C LYS A 123 13.10 3.89 -8.58
N SER A 124 12.51 5.10 -8.64
CA SER A 124 11.75 5.59 -7.49
C SER A 124 10.45 4.81 -7.33
N LYS A 125 9.94 4.77 -6.10
CA LYS A 125 8.69 4.05 -5.79
C LYS A 125 7.51 4.60 -6.61
N LEU A 126 7.45 5.92 -6.81
CA LEU A 126 6.44 6.58 -7.63
C LEU A 126 6.56 6.19 -9.12
N SER A 127 7.78 6.19 -9.67
CA SER A 127 8.02 5.80 -11.07
C SER A 127 7.63 4.34 -11.34
N LEU A 128 7.94 3.43 -10.41
CA LEU A 128 7.53 2.02 -10.50
C LEU A 128 6.00 1.85 -10.40
N GLY A 129 5.35 2.60 -9.50
CA GLY A 129 3.89 2.61 -9.38
C GLY A 129 3.21 3.09 -10.67
N LEU A 130 3.76 4.12 -11.32
CA LEU A 130 3.26 4.63 -12.61
C LEU A 130 3.47 3.64 -13.75
N GLN A 131 4.63 2.97 -13.80
CA GLN A 131 4.90 1.93 -14.79
C GLN A 131 3.91 0.76 -14.68
N GLY A 132 3.54 0.36 -13.47
CA GLY A 132 2.51 -0.66 -13.23
C GLY A 132 1.13 -0.30 -13.80
N ILE A 133 0.85 1.00 -14.00
CA ILE A 133 -0.39 1.53 -14.60
C ILE A 133 -0.21 1.79 -16.11
N GLY A 134 0.97 1.52 -16.67
CA GLY A 134 1.30 1.79 -18.08
C GLY A 134 1.59 3.27 -18.36
N VAL A 135 2.03 4.02 -17.35
CA VAL A 135 2.29 5.46 -17.44
C VAL A 135 3.79 5.72 -17.38
N PHE A 136 4.27 6.52 -18.33
CA PHE A 136 5.66 6.84 -18.50
C PHE A 136 5.91 8.34 -18.33
N TYR A 137 6.95 8.67 -17.57
CA TYR A 137 7.46 10.02 -17.48
C TYR A 137 8.33 10.34 -18.70
N LYS A 138 7.99 11.42 -19.41
CA LYS A 138 8.74 11.88 -20.57
C LYS A 138 9.00 13.39 -20.46
N VAL A 139 10.11 13.81 -21.06
CA VAL A 139 10.54 15.21 -21.11
C VAL A 139 10.80 15.55 -22.57
N GLU A 140 10.05 16.51 -23.13
CA GLU A 140 10.04 16.79 -24.57
C GLU A 140 11.21 17.68 -25.02
N ARG A 141 11.79 18.46 -24.11
CA ARG A 141 12.88 19.39 -24.41
C ARG A 141 13.92 19.40 -23.29
N ARG A 142 15.20 19.56 -23.64
CA ARG A 142 16.29 19.83 -22.69
C ARG A 142 16.53 21.33 -22.59
N GLY A 143 16.57 21.89 -21.38
CA GLY A 143 16.87 23.30 -21.12
C GLY A 143 15.79 24.06 -20.31
N LYS A 144 15.89 25.39 -20.30
CA LYS A 144 15.04 26.32 -19.52
C LYS A 144 13.54 26.23 -19.85
N TYR A 145 13.19 25.68 -21.01
CA TYR A 145 11.81 25.46 -21.49
C TYR A 145 11.44 23.97 -21.58
N SER A 146 11.96 23.15 -20.66
CA SER A 146 11.65 21.73 -20.58
C SER A 146 10.21 21.50 -20.09
N THR A 147 9.37 20.91 -20.95
CA THR A 147 8.03 20.47 -20.57
C THR A 147 8.06 18.99 -20.21
N SER A 148 7.68 18.71 -18.97
CA SER A 148 7.58 17.37 -18.40
C SER A 148 6.14 16.87 -18.45
N TYR A 149 5.92 15.67 -18.96
CA TYR A 149 4.60 15.06 -19.11
C TYR A 149 4.56 13.61 -18.62
N LEU A 150 3.40 13.21 -18.09
CA LEU A 150 3.06 11.81 -17.84
C LEU A 150 2.22 11.33 -19.01
N ALA A 151 2.74 10.36 -19.76
CA ALA A 151 2.05 9.74 -20.88
C ALA A 151 1.50 8.38 -20.45
N LYS A 152 0.18 8.24 -20.46
CA LYS A 152 -0.48 6.95 -20.27
C LYS A 152 -0.57 6.26 -21.62
N ALA A 153 0.04 5.10 -21.75
CA ALA A 153 -0.12 4.28 -22.94
C ALA A 153 -1.59 3.88 -23.06
N ALA A 154 -2.14 3.95 -24.28
CA ALA A 154 -3.39 3.26 -24.55
C ALA A 154 -3.14 1.78 -24.28
N LEU A 155 -3.94 1.18 -23.39
CA LEU A 155 -4.00 -0.27 -23.32
C LEU A 155 -4.24 -0.77 -24.76
N PRO A 156 -3.49 -1.77 -25.26
CA PRO A 156 -3.89 -2.43 -26.49
C PRO A 156 -5.35 -2.83 -26.29
N LYS A 157 -6.21 -2.54 -27.26
CA LYS A 157 -7.58 -3.07 -27.30
C LYS A 157 -7.46 -4.59 -27.32
N THR A 158 -7.33 -5.23 -26.17
CA THR A 158 -7.43 -6.67 -26.06
C THR A 158 -8.88 -6.98 -26.39
N LEU A 159 -9.05 -7.46 -27.61
CA LEU A 159 -10.21 -8.13 -28.18
C LEU A 159 -11.36 -8.27 -27.19
N VAL A 160 -12.39 -7.45 -27.41
CA VAL A 160 -13.75 -7.82 -26.99
C VAL A 160 -14.01 -9.17 -27.64
N SER A 161 -13.79 -10.24 -26.88
CA SER A 161 -14.27 -11.57 -27.24
C SER A 161 -15.78 -11.46 -27.23
N SER A 162 -16.34 -11.31 -28.43
CA SER A 162 -17.72 -11.59 -28.75
C SER A 162 -18.04 -13.03 -28.32
N ARG A 163 -18.45 -13.20 -27.07
CA ARG A 163 -19.31 -14.31 -26.69
C ARG A 163 -20.74 -13.93 -27.10
N THR A 164 -21.00 -14.02 -28.39
CA THR A 164 -22.35 -14.26 -28.88
C THR A 164 -22.52 -15.78 -28.87
N GLY A 165 -23.24 -16.26 -27.88
CA GLY A 165 -23.63 -17.65 -27.77
C GLY A 165 -25.01 -17.73 -27.16
N VAL A 166 -25.87 -18.49 -27.84
CA VAL A 166 -27.18 -19.02 -27.45
C VAL A 166 -28.39 -18.15 -27.81
N GLN A 167 -28.93 -18.41 -29.02
CA GLN A 167 -30.19 -19.15 -29.17
C GLN A 167 -30.10 -20.05 -30.40
#